data_AF-A0A5E4IMN8-F1
#
_entry.id   AF-A0A5E4IMN8-F1
#
_cell.length_a   1.000
_cell.length_b   1.000
_cell.length_c   1.000
_cell.angle_alpha   90.00
_cell.angle_beta   90.00
_cell.angle_gamma   90.00
#
_symmetry.space_group_name_H-M   'P 1'
#
loop_
_entity.id
_entity.type
_entity.pdbx_description
1 polymer ?
#
loop_
_entity_poly.entity_id
_entity_poly.type
_entity_poly.pdbx_seq_one_letter_code
_entity_poly.pdbx_strand_id
1 'polypeptide(L)' 'MTIDFSGIAASLKLLAVFFGVIVSAYAGFVLITNQNPETRNEWKEIIAGVVIGLSILFIAPLLASTLTGGSYCGG' A
#
# COMPACT_ATOMS: atom_id res chain seq x y z
N MET A 1 -19.28 -1.32 -23.79
CA MET A 1 -19.06 -1.72 -22.39
C MET A 1 -17.59 -1.47 -22.08
N THR A 2 -17.24 -0.23 -21.76
CA THR A 2 -15.86 0.15 -21.44
C THR A 2 -15.56 -0.33 -20.04
N ILE A 3 -14.48 -1.10 -19.86
CA ILE A 3 -14.03 -1.51 -18.54
C ILE A 3 -13.59 -0.25 -17.81
N ASP A 4 -14.28 0.06 -16.70
CA ASP A 4 -14.02 1.24 -15.88
C ASP A 4 -12.77 1.00 -15.02
N PHE A 5 -11.60 1.20 -15.63
CA PHE A 5 -10.30 1.01 -14.98
C PHE A 5 -10.15 1.88 -13.72
N SER A 6 -10.84 3.03 -13.67
CA SER A 6 -10.90 3.90 -12.50
C SER A 6 -11.61 3.24 -11.32
N GLY A 7 -12.78 2.62 -11.54
CA GLY A 7 -13.54 1.93 -10.50
C GLY A 7 -12.78 0.72 -9.93
N ILE A 8 -12.08 -0.04 -10.79
CA ILE A 8 -11.26 -1.17 -10.37
C ILE A 8 -10.05 -0.68 -9.54
N ALA A 9 -9.38 0.40 -9.97
CA ALA A 9 -8.26 0.97 -9.24
C ALA A 9 -8.67 1.47 -7.84
N ALA A 10 -9.84 2.11 -7.71
CA ALA A 10 -10.37 2.55 -6.42
C ALA A 10 -10.64 1.36 -5.48
N SER A 11 -11.26 0.31 -6.00
CA SER A 11 -11.54 -0.94 -5.27
C SER A 11 -10.26 -1.61 -4.78
N LEU A 12 -9.24 -1.68 -5.64
CA LEU A 12 -7.94 -2.27 -5.33
C LEU A 12 -7.18 -1.47 -4.26
N LYS A 13 -7.21 -0.14 -4.32
CA LYS A 13 -6.63 0.72 -3.29
C LYS A 13 -7.30 0.49 -1.94
N LEU A 14 -8.63 0.41 -1.91
CA LEU A 14 -9.38 0.21 -0.67
C LEU A 14 -9.03 -1.15 -0.05
N LEU A 15 -8.99 -2.20 -0.87
CA LEU A 15 -8.60 -3.55 -0.43
C LEU A 15 -7.15 -3.58 0.10
N ALA A 16 -6.22 -2.95 -0.62
CA ALA A 16 -4.82 -2.90 -0.24
C ALA A 16 -4.58 -2.13 1.07
N VAL A 17 -5.28 -1.01 1.27
CA VAL A 17 -5.23 -0.25 2.53
C VAL A 17 -5.82 -1.09 3.67
N PHE A 18 -6.95 -1.77 3.45
CA PHE A 18 -7.57 -2.61 4.46
C PHE A 18 -6.64 -3.74 4.93
N PHE A 19 -6.06 -4.51 4.00
CA PHE A 19 -5.08 -5.55 4.35
C PHE A 19 -3.80 -4.97 4.93
N GLY A 20 -3.31 -3.85 4.40
CA GLY A 20 -2.12 -3.17 4.91
C GLY A 20 -2.26 -2.77 6.38
N VAL A 21 -3.41 -2.23 6.77
CA VAL A 21 -3.70 -1.88 8.18
C VAL A 21 -3.71 -3.13 9.05
N ILE A 22 -4.39 -4.21 8.64
CA ILE A 22 -4.45 -5.47 9.41
C ILE A 22 -3.05 -6.06 9.61
N VAL A 23 -2.27 -6.17 8.53
CA VAL A 23 -0.90 -6.73 8.59
C VAL A 23 0.00 -5.85 9.45
N SER A 24 -0.10 -4.51 9.33
CA SER A 24 0.68 -3.60 10.17
C SER A 24 0.34 -3.71 11.65
N ALA A 25 -0.94 -3.87 12.00
CA ALA A 25 -1.38 -4.05 13.37
C ALA A 25 -0.89 -5.38 13.96
N TYR A 26 -0.99 -6.46 13.20
CA TYR A 26 -0.48 -7.77 13.61
C TYR A 26 1.04 -7.77 13.76
N ALA A 27 1.76 -7.21 12.80
CA ALA A 27 3.22 -7.12 12.86
C ALA A 27 3.69 -6.24 14.03
N GLY A 28 2.97 -5.17 14.35
CA GLY A 28 3.21 -4.35 15.56
C GLY A 28 3.06 -5.17 16.84
N PHE A 29 2.01 -5.99 16.95
CA PHE A 29 1.80 -6.89 18.08
C PHE A 29 2.93 -7.93 18.21
N VAL A 30 3.32 -8.55 17.09
CA VAL A 30 4.39 -9.55 17.08
C VAL A 30 5.73 -8.94 17.47
N LEU A 31 6.02 -7.71 17.02
CA LEU A 31 7.22 -7.00 17.41
C LEU A 31 7.27 -6.72 18.91
N ILE A 32 6.15 -6.40 19.55
CA ILE A 32 6.10 -6.14 20.99
C ILE A 32 6.26 -7.43 21.81
N THR A 33 5.66 -8.54 21.35
CA THR A 33 5.55 -9.79 22.12
C THR A 33 6.72 -10.74 21.93
N ASN A 34 7.37 -10.76 20.76
CA ASN A 34 8.50 -11.65 20.52
C ASN A 34 9.83 -11.08 21.04
N GLN A 35 10.54 -11.90 21.80
CA GLN A 35 11.90 -11.60 22.31
C GLN A 35 13.02 -12.13 21.41
N ASN A 36 12.71 -13.02 20.45
CA ASN A 36 13.71 -13.54 19.52
C ASN A 36 14.09 -12.46 18.48
N PRO A 37 15.37 -12.08 18.37
CA PRO A 37 15.82 -11.09 17.38
C PRO A 37 15.62 -11.51 15.92
N GLU A 38 15.71 -12.81 15.58
CA GLU A 38 15.49 -13.26 14.20
C GLU A 38 14.06 -12.99 13.75
N THR A 39 13.09 -13.44 14.55
CA THR A 39 11.67 -13.23 14.26
C THR A 39 11.35 -11.74 14.15
N ARG A 40 11.88 -10.90 15.04
CA ARG A 40 11.69 -9.44 14.95
C ARG A 40 12.23 -8.84 13.65
N ASN A 41 13.31 -9.39 13.09
CA ASN A 41 13.88 -8.87 11.85
C ASN A 41 13.02 -9.22 10.63
N GLU A 42 12.48 -10.44 10.58
CA GLU A 42 11.51 -10.86 9.55
C GLU A 42 10.26 -9.97 9.56
N TRP A 43 9.68 -9.71 10.74
CA TRP A 43 8.48 -8.87 10.86
C TRP A 43 8.73 -7.39 10.52
N LYS A 44 9.95 -6.89 10.76
CA LYS A 44 10.36 -5.55 10.29
C LYS A 44 10.41 -5.48 8.78
N GLU A 45 10.94 -6.51 8.12
CA GLU A 45 10.98 -6.59 6.66
C GLU A 45 9.56 -6.66 6.07
N ILE A 46 8.66 -7.42 6.68
CA ILE A 46 7.25 -7.48 6.30
C ILE A 46 6.59 -6.09 6.39
N ILE A 47 6.78 -5.37 7.51
CA ILE A 47 6.27 -4.00 7.66
C ILE A 47 6.86 -3.06 6.60
N ALA A 48 8.16 -3.14 6.34
CA ALA A 48 8.81 -2.35 5.31
C ALA A 48 8.19 -2.62 3.93
N GLY A 49 7.93 -3.90 3.61
CA GLY A 49 7.24 -4.30 2.38
C GLY A 49 5.82 -3.73 2.28
N VAL A 50 5.05 -3.73 3.36
CA VAL A 50 3.70 -3.14 3.40
C VAL A 50 3.76 -1.62 3.16
N VAL A 51 4.69 -0.92 3.79
CA VAL A 51 4.87 0.53 3.60
C VAL A 51 5.27 0.87 2.16
N ILE A 52 6.21 0.11 1.58
CA ILE A 52 6.66 0.30 0.20
C ILE A 52 5.50 0.00 -0.78
N GLY A 53 4.79 -1.11 -0.60
CA GLY A 53 3.67 -1.51 -1.45
C GLY A 53 2.54 -0.49 -1.45
N LEU A 54 2.16 0.02 -0.27
CA LEU A 54 1.18 1.10 -0.17
C LEU A 54 1.68 2.38 -0.83
N SER A 55 2.94 2.76 -0.61
CA SER A 55 3.53 3.96 -1.22
C SER A 55 3.44 3.91 -2.75
N ILE A 56 3.76 2.76 -3.36
CA ILE A 56 3.67 2.56 -4.81
C ILE A 56 2.22 2.72 -5.31
N LEU A 57 1.22 2.20 -4.58
CA LEU A 57 -0.19 2.33 -4.95
C LEU A 57 -0.66 3.80 -5.03
N PHE A 58 -0.12 4.67 -4.17
CA PHE A 58 -0.44 6.10 -4.19
C PHE A 58 0.38 6.88 -5.21
N ILE A 59 1.66 6.51 -5.40
CA ILE A 59 2.58 7.21 -6.31
C ILE A 59 2.31 6.84 -7.78
N ALA A 60 1.94 5.60 -8.08
CA ALA A 60 1.70 5.11 -9.44
C ALA A 60 0.72 5.99 -10.27
N PRO A 61 -0.48 6.35 -9.79
CA PRO A 61 -1.38 7.22 -10.55
C PRO A 61 -0.86 8.66 -10.67
N LEU A 62 -0.11 9.14 -9.67
CA LEU A 62 0.51 10.46 -9.72
C LEU A 62 1.56 10.52 -10.84
N LEU A 63 2.44 9.51 -10.90
CA LEU A 63 3.44 9.37 -11.96
C LEU A 63 2.78 9.24 -13.34
N ALA A 64 1.79 8.36 -13.48
CA ALA A 64 1.05 8.18 -14.73
C ALA A 64 0.43 9.50 -15.23
N SER A 65 -0.08 10.32 -14.31
CA SER A 65 -0.66 11.64 -14.64
C SER A 65 0.42 12.66 -15.05
N THR A 66 1.57 12.67 -14.36
CA THR A 66 2.68 13.57 -14.70
C THR A 66 3.34 13.24 -16.04
N LEU A 67 3.46 11.95 -16.39
CA LEU A 67 4.08 11.51 -17.64
C LEU A 67 3.15 11.69 -18.85
N THR A 68 1.83 11.66 -18.66
CA THR A 68 0.86 11.84 -19.75
C THR A 68 0.59 13.32 -20.07
N GLY A 69 1.19 14.27 -19.34
CA GLY A 69 0.98 15.70 -19.54
C GLY A 69 -0.45 16.17 -19.24
N GLY A 70 -1.29 15.29 -18.66
CA GLY A 70 -2.67 15.55 -18.31
C GLY A 70 -2.73 16.48 -17.10
N SER A 71 -2.91 17.77 -17.37
CA SER A 71 -3.04 18.81 -16.36
C SER A 71 -4.17 18.48 -15.38
N TYR A 72 -3.85 18.50 -14.09
CA TYR A 72 -4.77 18.45 -12.97
C TYR A 72 -5.58 19.75 -12.92
N CYS A 73 -6.61 19.88 -13.75
CA CYS A 73 -7.68 20.84 -13.50
C CYS A 73 -9.00 20.07 -13.47
N GLY A 74 -9.51 19.85 -12.26
CA GLY A 74 -10.80 19.20 -12.05
C GLY A 74 -10.89 18.61 -10.65
N GLY A 75 -11.08 19.48 -9.66
CA GLY A 75 -11.80 19.10 -8.44
C GLY A 75 -13.30 18.94 -8.72
#